data_AF-A0A842M108-F1
#
_entry.id   AF-A0A842M108-F1
#
_cell.length_a   1.000
_cell.length_b   1.000
_cell.length_c   1.000
_cell.angle_alpha   90.00
_cell.angle_beta   90.00
_cell.angle_gamma   90.00
#
_symmetry.space_group_name_H-M   'P 1'
#
loop_
_entity.id
_entity.type
_entity.pdbx_description
1 polymer ?
#
loop_
_entity_poly.entity_id
_entity_poly.type
_entity_poly.pdbx_seq_one_letter_code
_entity_poly.pdbx_strand_id
1 'polypeptide(L)'
;MAPACSECGGSLVFDYRSGLVCATCGLICEIDETLSSNSPSSKQRLGSTIAKKFYVFKDAEERTLPEHLQLKFERLKELQDSFYRGSYLDLFKLYRDLESIGDFLMLPDEVLDKCKEIFEDFISKVRNPYNNYALLMAVCLMIASRELGERSAIKISELVEAFQKRGYSFSKKILVRTMSYASNIVPFTKKFRSCEEYIPKVISKLRSAPYINVRIRVAGMDPDDYFGMLTKISKDLLSSLSPIHRSGKNPFLLAASAVYVASTILSGQLGRCTIFTKVQYSKDVGIAEYTLRCHIRTIFEPLIAERRTTLMPILT
;
A
#
# COMPACT_ATOMS: atom_id res chain seq x y z
N MET A 1 -29.09 28.45 24.04
CA MET A 1 -29.25 27.91 25.40
C MET A 1 -28.38 26.67 25.50
N ALA A 2 -27.52 26.59 26.51
CA ALA A 2 -26.65 25.42 26.70
C ALA A 2 -27.50 24.19 27.06
N PRO A 3 -27.19 23.00 26.53
CA PRO A 3 -27.94 21.79 26.84
C PRO A 3 -27.71 21.41 28.32
N ALA A 4 -28.80 21.30 29.08
CA ALA A 4 -28.79 20.91 30.48
C ALA A 4 -29.25 19.46 30.62
N CYS A 5 -28.73 18.75 31.62
CA CYS A 5 -29.13 17.36 31.89
C CYS A 5 -30.63 17.27 32.21
N SER A 6 -31.33 16.31 31.60
CA SER A 6 -32.76 16.08 31.79
C SER A 6 -33.11 15.66 33.23
N GLU A 7 -32.19 15.01 33.94
CA GLU A 7 -32.44 14.46 35.28
C GLU A 7 -32.10 15.44 36.40
N CYS A 8 -30.99 16.17 36.28
CA CYS A 8 -30.47 17.00 37.38
C CYS A 8 -30.27 18.47 37.03
N GLY A 9 -30.51 18.88 35.78
CA GLY A 9 -30.27 20.25 35.31
C GLY A 9 -28.79 20.66 35.26
N GLY A 10 -27.86 19.74 35.53
CA GLY A 10 -26.43 19.99 35.54
C GLY A 10 -25.85 20.25 34.15
N SER A 11 -24.69 20.91 34.10
CA SER A 11 -23.97 21.18 32.86
C SER A 11 -23.41 19.91 32.24
N LEU A 12 -23.62 19.74 30.94
CA LEU A 12 -23.05 18.63 30.18
C LEU A 12 -21.64 18.97 29.69
N VAL A 13 -20.72 18.02 29.81
CA VAL A 13 -19.31 18.10 29.42
C VAL A 13 -19.02 16.99 28.41
N PHE A 14 -18.23 17.27 27.38
CA PHE A 14 -17.92 16.30 26.34
C PHE A 14 -16.74 15.40 26.75
N ASP A 15 -16.94 14.08 26.70
CA ASP A 15 -15.88 13.09 26.87
C ASP A 15 -15.67 12.30 25.57
N TYR A 16 -14.43 12.25 25.09
CA TYR A 16 -14.05 11.70 23.78
C TYR A 16 -14.34 10.20 23.62
N ARG A 17 -14.57 9.48 24.72
CA ARG A 17 -14.84 8.03 24.70
C ARG A 17 -16.32 7.68 24.80
N SER A 18 -17.15 8.55 25.34
CA SER A 18 -18.51 8.21 25.76
C SER A 18 -19.57 9.24 25.37
N GLY A 19 -19.20 10.38 24.77
CA GLY A 19 -20.14 11.40 24.29
C GLY A 19 -20.37 12.53 25.28
N LEU A 20 -21.54 13.18 25.25
CA LEU A 20 -21.90 14.22 26.23
C LEU A 20 -22.27 13.56 27.56
N VAL A 21 -21.55 13.90 28.64
CA VAL A 21 -21.78 13.36 29.98
C VAL A 21 -22.10 14.50 30.95
N CYS A 22 -23.09 14.31 31.82
CA CYS A 22 -23.37 15.29 32.87
C CYS A 22 -22.27 15.28 33.92
N ALA A 23 -21.67 16.45 34.20
CA ALA A 23 -20.63 16.60 35.21
C ALA A 23 -21.11 16.29 36.64
N THR A 24 -22.42 16.38 36.89
CA THR A 24 -22.99 16.28 38.23
C THR A 24 -23.51 14.88 38.56
N CYS A 25 -24.18 14.20 37.61
CA CYS A 25 -24.77 12.87 37.85
C CYS A 25 -24.13 11.75 37.01
N GLY A 26 -23.21 12.06 36.10
CA GLY A 26 -22.55 11.06 35.25
C GLY A 26 -23.44 10.45 34.17
N LEU A 27 -24.65 10.99 33.95
CA LEU A 27 -25.55 10.51 32.90
C LEU A 27 -24.93 10.79 31.53
N ILE A 28 -24.80 9.74 30.72
CA ILE A 28 -24.36 9.83 29.32
C ILE A 28 -25.59 10.16 28.48
N CYS A 29 -25.63 11.36 27.92
CA CYS A 29 -26.67 11.76 26.98
C CYS A 29 -26.27 11.32 25.58
N GLU A 30 -27.00 10.34 25.03
CA GLU A 30 -26.91 10.01 23.60
C GLU A 30 -27.37 11.23 22.81
N ILE A 31 -26.45 11.85 22.08
CA ILE A 31 -26.82 12.81 21.05
C ILE A 31 -27.53 11.97 19.99
N ASP A 32 -28.84 12.19 19.82
CA ASP A 32 -29.52 11.74 18.62
C ASP A 32 -28.82 12.45 17.46
N GLU A 33 -27.87 11.77 16.82
CA GLU A 33 -27.28 12.20 15.57
C GLU A 33 -28.37 12.07 14.50
N THR A 34 -29.35 12.98 14.54
CA THR A 34 -30.06 13.36 13.33
C THR A 34 -29.04 14.05 12.44
N LEU A 35 -28.26 13.24 11.73
CA LEU A 35 -27.45 13.65 10.59
C LEU A 35 -28.40 14.32 9.58
N SER A 36 -28.58 15.62 9.73
CA SER A 36 -29.10 16.48 8.68
C SER A 36 -28.06 16.48 7.58
N SER A 37 -28.18 15.53 6.66
CA SER A 37 -27.38 15.47 5.45
C SER A 37 -27.73 16.69 4.58
N ASN A 38 -27.07 17.81 4.81
CA ASN A 38 -27.12 18.99 3.95
C ASN A 38 -26.24 18.80 2.70
N SER A 39 -26.48 17.73 1.94
CA SER A 39 -25.99 17.62 0.56
C SER A 39 -27.18 17.72 -0.39
N PRO A 40 -27.19 18.69 -1.33
CA PRO A 40 -28.36 19.01 -2.15
C PRO A 40 -28.51 18.06 -3.36
N SER A 41 -28.25 16.76 -3.20
CA SER A 41 -28.30 15.82 -4.33
C SER A 41 -28.99 14.49 -4.05
N SER A 42 -29.95 14.44 -3.12
CA SER A 42 -30.83 13.29 -3.02
C SER A 42 -32.28 13.76 -3.02
N LYS A 43 -33.06 13.19 -3.95
CA LYS A 43 -34.51 13.29 -4.02
C LYS A 43 -35.06 13.28 -2.59
N GLN A 44 -35.75 14.33 -2.16
CA GLN A 44 -36.41 14.38 -0.85
C GLN A 44 -37.24 13.10 -0.69
N ARG A 45 -36.77 12.19 0.18
CA ARG A 45 -37.44 10.92 0.45
C ARG A 45 -38.36 11.18 1.63
N LEU A 46 -39.66 11.15 1.38
CA LEU A 46 -40.67 11.26 2.41
C LEU A 46 -40.63 9.97 3.26
N GLY A 47 -40.07 10.04 4.47
CA GLY A 47 -40.15 8.97 5.48
C GLY A 47 -38.86 8.68 6.24
N SER A 48 -39.00 8.23 7.49
CA SER A 48 -37.92 7.70 8.33
C SER A 48 -37.58 6.25 7.97
N THR A 49 -36.35 5.80 8.26
CA THR A 49 -35.93 4.40 8.03
C THR A 49 -36.67 3.46 8.98
N ILE A 50 -37.26 2.38 8.45
CA ILE A 50 -37.91 1.36 9.28
C ILE A 50 -36.82 0.53 9.99
N ALA A 51 -36.50 0.90 11.23
CA ALA A 51 -35.55 0.17 12.06
C ALA A 51 -36.20 -1.07 12.69
N LYS A 52 -35.56 -2.25 12.54
CA LYS A 52 -35.95 -3.48 13.26
C LYS A 52 -35.03 -3.60 14.48
N LYS A 53 -35.48 -3.16 15.65
CA LYS A 53 -34.77 -3.44 16.92
C LYS A 53 -35.18 -4.83 17.39
N PHE A 54 -34.23 -5.75 17.57
CA PHE A 54 -34.44 -7.06 18.22
C PHE A 54 -35.64 -7.87 17.72
N TYR A 55 -35.75 -8.05 16.40
CA TYR A 55 -36.76 -8.91 15.75
C TYR A 55 -38.23 -8.45 15.83
N VAL A 56 -38.54 -7.33 16.49
CA VAL A 56 -39.92 -6.86 16.69
C VAL A 56 -40.04 -5.39 16.29
N PHE A 57 -41.04 -5.04 15.47
CA PHE A 57 -41.35 -3.66 15.14
C PHE A 57 -42.09 -2.98 16.30
N LYS A 58 -41.69 -1.75 16.62
CA LYS A 58 -42.26 -0.93 17.68
C LYS A 58 -42.81 0.37 17.10
N ASP A 59 -43.86 0.89 17.74
CA ASP A 59 -44.38 2.23 17.45
C ASP A 59 -43.48 3.33 18.06
N ALA A 60 -43.81 4.59 17.77
CA ALA A 60 -43.11 5.76 18.33
C ALA A 60 -43.11 5.80 19.87
N GLU A 61 -44.06 5.14 20.51
CA GLU A 61 -44.17 4.98 21.97
C GLU A 61 -43.49 3.68 22.49
N GLU A 62 -42.64 3.05 21.68
CA GLU A 62 -41.92 1.80 21.96
C GLU A 62 -42.77 0.54 22.23
N ARG A 63 -44.09 0.62 22.01
CA ARG A 63 -45.00 -0.52 22.16
C ARG A 63 -44.83 -1.50 21.00
N THR A 64 -44.90 -2.79 21.29
CA THR A 64 -44.81 -3.84 20.27
C THR A 64 -46.05 -3.79 19.39
N LEU A 65 -45.84 -3.71 18.07
CA LEU A 65 -46.93 -3.76 17.12
C LEU A 65 -47.66 -5.13 17.16
N PRO A 66 -48.98 -5.16 16.97
CA PRO A 66 -49.75 -6.40 16.87
C PRO A 66 -49.31 -7.24 15.66
N GLU A 67 -49.51 -8.56 15.73
CA GLU A 67 -48.97 -9.55 14.78
C GLU A 67 -49.30 -9.25 13.30
N HIS A 68 -50.52 -8.81 13.00
CA HIS A 68 -50.92 -8.43 11.64
C HIS A 68 -50.17 -7.20 11.10
N LEU A 69 -49.77 -6.27 11.98
CA LEU A 69 -48.94 -5.12 11.61
C LEU A 69 -47.46 -5.50 11.56
N GLN A 70 -46.98 -6.41 12.41
CA GLN A 70 -45.61 -6.93 12.33
C GLN A 70 -45.31 -7.49 10.94
N LEU A 71 -46.18 -8.36 10.42
CA LEU A 71 -46.02 -8.94 9.08
C LEU A 71 -46.07 -7.88 7.97
N LYS A 72 -46.93 -6.86 8.13
CA LYS A 72 -47.02 -5.74 7.19
C LYS A 72 -45.73 -4.92 7.18
N PHE A 73 -45.21 -4.56 8.35
CA PHE A 73 -43.97 -3.81 8.48
C PHE A 73 -42.74 -4.63 8.09
N GLU A 74 -42.76 -5.95 8.28
CA GLU A 74 -41.72 -6.85 7.77
C GLU A 74 -41.69 -6.83 6.25
N ARG A 75 -42.84 -7.00 5.59
CA ARG A 75 -42.94 -6.92 4.12
C ARG A 75 -42.56 -5.53 3.60
N LEU A 76 -42.98 -4.46 4.28
CA LEU A 76 -42.60 -3.09 3.91
C LEU A 76 -41.10 -2.87 4.10
N LYS A 77 -40.50 -3.43 5.15
CA LYS A 77 -39.05 -3.39 5.36
C LYS A 77 -38.31 -4.20 4.30
N GLU A 78 -38.78 -5.37 3.91
CA GLU A 78 -38.17 -6.14 2.81
C GLU A 78 -38.28 -5.41 1.46
N LEU A 79 -39.41 -4.76 1.19
CA LEU A 79 -39.58 -3.89 0.03
C LEU A 79 -38.67 -2.67 0.11
N GLN A 80 -38.52 -2.07 1.29
CA GLN A 80 -37.57 -0.99 1.54
C GLN A 80 -36.14 -1.51 1.30
N ASP A 81 -35.69 -2.53 2.01
CA ASP A 81 -34.37 -3.13 1.88
C ASP A 81 -34.08 -3.58 0.43
N SER A 82 -35.05 -4.12 -0.31
CA SER A 82 -34.87 -4.48 -1.73
C SER A 82 -34.72 -3.26 -2.64
N PHE A 83 -35.50 -2.19 -2.41
CA PHE A 83 -35.31 -0.90 -3.09
C PHE A 83 -33.94 -0.28 -2.76
N TYR A 84 -33.46 -0.44 -1.52
CA TYR A 84 -32.18 0.08 -1.07
C TYR A 84 -31.00 -0.79 -1.53
N ARG A 85 -31.17 -2.12 -1.68
CA ARG A 85 -30.17 -3.08 -2.22
C ARG A 85 -29.81 -2.81 -3.69
N GLY A 86 -30.75 -2.27 -4.48
CA GLY A 86 -30.57 -2.10 -5.92
C GLY A 86 -29.79 -0.84 -6.34
N SER A 87 -29.48 0.10 -5.45
CA SER A 87 -28.96 1.42 -5.86
C SER A 87 -27.96 2.08 -4.92
N TYR A 88 -27.64 1.50 -3.76
CA TYR A 88 -26.60 2.05 -2.91
C TYR A 88 -25.37 1.14 -2.92
N LEU A 89 -24.27 1.71 -3.40
CA LEU A 89 -22.93 1.28 -3.05
C LEU A 89 -22.88 1.19 -1.52
N ASP A 90 -22.83 0.00 -0.95
CA ASP A 90 -22.72 -0.17 0.50
C ASP A 90 -21.31 0.24 0.95
N LEU A 91 -21.09 1.55 1.03
CA LEU A 91 -19.84 2.19 1.44
C LEU A 91 -19.45 1.71 2.84
N PHE A 92 -20.44 1.51 3.73
CA PHE A 92 -20.23 0.99 5.07
C PHE A 92 -19.67 -0.43 5.04
N LYS A 93 -20.27 -1.33 4.23
CA LYS A 93 -19.70 -2.67 4.04
C LYS A 93 -18.29 -2.60 3.45
N LEU A 94 -18.07 -1.73 2.46
CA LEU A 94 -16.76 -1.60 1.82
C LEU A 94 -15.68 -1.10 2.80
N TYR A 95 -16.01 -0.15 3.68
CA TYR A 95 -15.09 0.34 4.71
C TYR A 95 -14.81 -0.71 5.79
N ARG A 96 -15.83 -1.45 6.23
CA ARG A 96 -15.63 -2.57 7.16
C ARG A 96 -14.78 -3.67 6.54
N ASP A 97 -15.00 -3.97 5.26
CA ASP A 97 -14.20 -4.95 4.52
C ASP A 97 -12.76 -4.44 4.35
N LEU A 98 -12.55 -3.12 4.17
CA LEU A 98 -11.23 -2.48 4.12
C LEU A 98 -10.49 -2.61 5.46
N GLU A 99 -11.12 -2.32 6.58
CA GLU A 99 -10.54 -2.47 7.92
C GLU A 99 -10.09 -3.92 8.15
N SER A 100 -10.97 -4.86 7.83
CA SER A 100 -10.67 -6.27 7.98
C SER A 100 -9.63 -6.81 6.96
N ILE A 101 -9.41 -6.11 5.84
CA ILE A 101 -8.28 -6.34 4.93
C ILE A 101 -6.99 -5.74 5.51
N GLY A 102 -7.09 -4.57 6.15
CA GLY A 102 -6.01 -3.93 6.89
C GLY A 102 -5.45 -4.83 7.98
N ASP A 103 -6.34 -5.42 8.79
CA ASP A 103 -6.00 -6.40 9.82
C ASP A 103 -5.29 -7.62 9.22
N PHE A 104 -5.81 -8.14 8.10
CA PHE A 104 -5.23 -9.31 7.44
C PHE A 104 -3.82 -9.03 6.88
N LEU A 105 -3.60 -7.81 6.39
CA LEU A 105 -2.31 -7.37 5.85
C LEU A 105 -1.39 -6.75 6.91
N MET A 106 -1.84 -6.68 8.18
CA MET A 106 -1.12 -6.07 9.30
C MET A 106 -0.67 -4.63 8.98
N LEU A 107 -1.57 -3.83 8.41
CA LEU A 107 -1.31 -2.44 8.05
C LEU A 107 -1.57 -1.52 9.24
N PRO A 108 -0.78 -0.44 9.40
CA PRO A 108 -1.08 0.58 10.41
C PRO A 108 -2.34 1.37 10.01
N ASP A 109 -3.09 1.83 11.01
CA ASP A 109 -4.34 2.57 10.83
C ASP A 109 -4.15 3.83 9.97
N GLU A 110 -2.98 4.48 10.06
CA GLU A 110 -2.58 5.62 9.23
C GLU A 110 -2.72 5.34 7.71
N VAL A 111 -2.43 4.11 7.26
CA VAL A 111 -2.56 3.72 5.85
C VAL A 111 -4.02 3.55 5.46
N LEU A 112 -4.85 3.07 6.38
CA LEU A 112 -6.29 2.86 6.15
C LEU A 112 -7.02 4.21 6.09
N ASP A 113 -6.71 5.13 7.01
CA ASP A 113 -7.27 6.47 7.01
C ASP A 113 -6.87 7.22 5.74
N LYS A 114 -5.59 7.12 5.34
CA LYS A 114 -5.15 7.74 4.09
C LYS A 114 -5.82 7.13 2.87
N CYS A 115 -6.09 5.82 2.89
CA CYS A 115 -6.84 5.15 1.83
C CYS A 115 -8.27 5.67 1.73
N LYS A 116 -8.95 5.89 2.87
CA LYS A 116 -10.31 6.45 2.94
C LYS A 116 -10.34 7.86 2.35
N GLU A 117 -9.41 8.73 2.76
CA GLU A 117 -9.27 10.09 2.18
C GLU A 117 -9.11 10.05 0.66
N ILE A 118 -8.15 9.25 0.16
CA ILE A 118 -7.88 9.13 -1.28
C ILE A 118 -9.12 8.61 -2.01
N PHE A 119 -9.84 7.66 -1.44
CA PHE A 119 -11.04 7.08 -2.03
C PHE A 119 -12.19 8.08 -2.15
N GLU A 120 -12.43 8.91 -1.13
CA GLU A 120 -13.42 10.00 -1.17
C GLU A 120 -13.06 11.06 -2.22
N ASP A 121 -11.78 11.39 -2.31
CA ASP A 121 -11.22 12.25 -3.35
C ASP A 121 -11.44 11.69 -4.76
N PHE A 122 -11.34 10.37 -4.93
CA PHE A 122 -11.60 9.71 -6.21
C PHE A 122 -13.09 9.69 -6.57
N ILE A 123 -13.98 9.42 -5.61
CA ILE A 123 -15.43 9.40 -5.85
C ILE A 123 -15.94 10.80 -6.22
N SER A 124 -15.43 11.86 -5.58
CA SER A 124 -15.85 13.23 -5.87
C SER A 124 -15.46 13.68 -7.29
N LYS A 125 -14.31 13.20 -7.81
CA LYS A 125 -13.75 13.61 -9.11
C LYS A 125 -14.17 12.69 -10.27
N VAL A 126 -14.51 11.43 -10.00
CA VAL A 126 -14.73 10.41 -11.03
C VAL A 126 -16.05 9.68 -10.84
N ARG A 127 -16.89 9.70 -11.88
CA ARG A 127 -18.00 8.76 -12.00
C ARG A 127 -17.42 7.40 -12.42
N ASN A 128 -17.31 6.46 -11.46
CA ASN A 128 -16.64 5.16 -11.66
C ASN A 128 -17.13 4.46 -12.95
N PRO A 129 -16.28 4.33 -13.99
CA PRO A 129 -16.70 3.81 -15.29
C PRO A 129 -17.01 2.30 -15.27
N TYR A 130 -16.59 1.58 -14.23
CA TYR A 130 -16.73 0.12 -14.13
C TYR A 130 -17.70 -0.33 -13.05
N ASN A 131 -18.28 0.61 -12.28
CA ASN A 131 -19.16 0.35 -11.13
C ASN A 131 -18.56 -0.59 -10.05
N ASN A 132 -17.27 -0.91 -10.13
CA ASN A 132 -16.57 -1.80 -9.20
C ASN A 132 -15.77 -0.96 -8.20
N TYR A 133 -16.41 -0.64 -7.08
CA TYR A 133 -15.83 0.19 -6.04
C TYR A 133 -14.78 -0.56 -5.20
N ALA A 134 -14.86 -1.89 -5.13
CA ALA A 134 -13.83 -2.70 -4.47
C ALA A 134 -12.50 -2.67 -5.23
N LEU A 135 -12.53 -2.70 -6.56
CA LEU A 135 -11.34 -2.53 -7.38
C LEU A 135 -10.72 -1.14 -7.20
N LEU A 136 -11.56 -0.10 -7.13
CA LEU A 136 -11.10 1.27 -6.86
C LEU A 136 -10.45 1.36 -5.48
N MET A 137 -11.09 0.81 -4.45
CA MET A 137 -10.56 0.76 -3.09
C MET A 137 -9.21 0.05 -3.03
N ALA A 138 -9.06 -1.08 -3.74
CA ALA A 138 -7.79 -1.78 -3.84
C ALA A 138 -6.69 -0.92 -4.48
N VAL A 139 -7.03 -0.11 -5.48
CA VAL A 139 -6.09 0.86 -6.08
C VAL A 139 -5.72 1.96 -5.09
N CYS A 140 -6.68 2.54 -4.38
CA CYS A 140 -6.45 3.56 -3.36
C CYS A 140 -5.54 3.04 -2.24
N LEU A 141 -5.77 1.81 -1.77
CA LEU A 141 -4.95 1.18 -0.72
C LEU A 141 -3.51 0.96 -1.20
N MET A 142 -3.31 0.54 -2.45
CA MET A 142 -1.96 0.44 -3.04
C MET A 142 -1.25 1.79 -3.13
N ILE A 143 -1.98 2.86 -3.39
CA ILE A 143 -1.42 4.21 -3.49
C ILE A 143 -1.03 4.69 -2.10
N ALA A 144 -1.95 4.63 -1.13
CA ALA A 144 -1.70 5.00 0.27
C ALA A 144 -0.50 4.24 0.87
N SER A 145 -0.47 2.92 0.67
CA SER A 145 0.63 2.04 1.08
C SER A 145 1.99 2.45 0.50
N ARG A 146 2.02 2.94 -0.75
CA ARG A 146 3.26 3.38 -1.41
C ARG A 146 3.70 4.78 -1.00
N GLU A 147 2.76 5.64 -0.60
CA GLU A 147 3.04 7.01 -0.19
C GLU A 147 3.69 7.05 1.20
N LEU A 148 3.25 6.21 2.15
CA LEU A 148 3.84 6.09 3.49
C LEU A 148 5.21 5.39 3.55
N GLY A 149 5.68 4.77 2.46
CA GLY A 149 7.06 4.26 2.33
C GLY A 149 7.24 2.73 2.44
N GLU A 150 8.50 2.28 2.43
CA GLU A 150 8.85 0.87 2.17
C GLU A 150 8.38 -0.15 3.21
N ARG A 151 8.22 0.26 4.47
CA ARG A 151 7.83 -0.66 5.55
C ARG A 151 6.40 -1.18 5.39
N SER A 152 5.56 -0.46 4.65
CA SER A 152 4.13 -0.77 4.49
C SER A 152 3.75 -1.07 3.04
N ALA A 153 4.72 -1.24 2.13
CA ALA A 153 4.49 -1.43 0.70
C ALA A 153 3.95 -2.84 0.39
N ILE A 154 2.65 -2.94 0.13
CA ILE A 154 1.94 -4.20 -0.11
C ILE A 154 2.30 -4.77 -1.49
N LYS A 155 2.52 -6.09 -1.60
CA LYS A 155 2.68 -6.72 -2.92
C LYS A 155 1.33 -6.83 -3.62
N ILE A 156 1.34 -6.62 -4.94
CA ILE A 156 0.13 -6.77 -5.79
C ILE A 156 -0.52 -8.15 -5.62
N SER A 157 0.27 -9.20 -5.41
CA SER A 157 -0.25 -10.56 -5.17
C SER A 157 -1.00 -10.67 -3.85
N GLU A 158 -0.40 -10.19 -2.76
CA GLU A 158 -0.96 -10.24 -1.41
C GLU A 158 -2.26 -9.46 -1.33
N LEU A 159 -2.32 -8.31 -1.99
CA LEU A 159 -3.54 -7.50 -2.04
C LEU A 159 -4.68 -8.22 -2.78
N VAL A 160 -4.40 -8.79 -3.96
CA VAL A 160 -5.42 -9.52 -4.73
C VAL A 160 -5.94 -10.71 -3.92
N GLU A 161 -5.06 -11.42 -3.20
CA GLU A 161 -5.45 -12.52 -2.33
C GLU A 161 -6.32 -12.05 -1.14
N ALA A 162 -5.98 -10.92 -0.52
CA ALA A 162 -6.76 -10.34 0.57
C ALA A 162 -8.18 -9.96 0.14
N PHE A 163 -8.33 -9.33 -1.03
CA PHE A 163 -9.64 -9.00 -1.59
C PHE A 163 -10.43 -10.23 -2.04
N GLN A 164 -9.77 -11.25 -2.59
CA GLN A 164 -10.41 -12.52 -2.97
C GLN A 164 -10.99 -13.25 -1.76
N LYS A 165 -10.31 -13.24 -0.60
CA LYS A 165 -10.83 -13.83 0.64
C LYS A 165 -12.12 -13.18 1.14
N ARG A 166 -12.36 -11.91 0.81
CA ARG A 166 -13.61 -11.19 1.14
C ARG A 166 -14.72 -11.38 0.11
N GLY A 167 -14.47 -12.15 -0.96
CA GLY A 167 -15.44 -12.40 -2.03
C GLY A 167 -15.33 -11.45 -3.22
N TYR A 168 -14.30 -10.60 -3.28
CA TYR A 168 -14.04 -9.74 -4.44
C TYR A 168 -13.09 -10.40 -5.43
N SER A 169 -13.56 -10.72 -6.63
CA SER A 169 -12.72 -11.31 -7.68
C SER A 169 -12.25 -10.28 -8.69
N PHE A 170 -10.94 -10.00 -8.73
CA PHE A 170 -10.31 -9.26 -9.82
C PHE A 170 -8.90 -9.81 -10.13
N SER A 171 -8.45 -9.62 -11.38
CA SER A 171 -7.14 -10.07 -11.85
C SER A 171 -6.05 -9.03 -11.57
N LYS A 172 -4.82 -9.48 -11.30
CA LYS A 172 -3.61 -8.64 -11.15
C LYS A 172 -3.45 -7.65 -12.32
N LYS A 173 -3.75 -8.10 -13.55
CA LYS A 173 -3.66 -7.28 -14.77
C LYS A 173 -4.64 -6.10 -14.74
N ILE A 174 -5.87 -6.36 -14.28
CA ILE A 174 -6.93 -5.34 -14.20
C ILE A 174 -6.55 -4.31 -13.14
N LEU A 175 -6.07 -4.75 -11.97
CA LEU A 175 -5.61 -3.85 -10.92
C LEU A 175 -4.50 -2.90 -11.39
N VAL A 176 -3.48 -3.43 -12.09
CA VAL A 176 -2.38 -2.60 -12.63
C VAL A 176 -2.88 -1.63 -13.70
N ARG A 177 -3.80 -2.08 -14.57
CA ARG A 177 -4.40 -1.21 -15.59
C ARG A 177 -5.21 -0.07 -14.97
N THR A 178 -6.04 -0.38 -13.98
CA THR A 178 -6.85 0.61 -13.26
C THR A 178 -5.97 1.56 -12.46
N MET A 179 -4.87 1.07 -11.88
CA MET A 179 -3.89 1.92 -11.20
C MET A 179 -3.25 2.94 -12.14
N SER A 180 -2.89 2.53 -13.36
CA SER A 180 -2.35 3.44 -14.38
C SER A 180 -3.41 4.43 -14.91
N TYR A 181 -4.68 4.07 -14.89
CA TYR A 181 -5.76 5.01 -15.22
C TYR A 181 -5.97 6.01 -14.09
N ALA A 182 -6.02 5.53 -12.85
CA ALA A 182 -6.16 6.34 -11.64
C ALA A 182 -5.02 7.35 -11.49
N SER A 183 -3.79 7.00 -11.90
CA SER A 183 -2.64 7.91 -11.87
C SER A 183 -2.76 9.12 -12.77
N ASN A 184 -3.57 9.03 -13.82
CA ASN A 184 -3.81 10.16 -14.72
C ASN A 184 -4.82 11.16 -14.15
N ILE A 185 -5.64 10.72 -13.19
CA ILE A 185 -6.73 11.52 -12.62
C ILE A 185 -6.30 12.16 -11.31
N VAL A 186 -5.70 11.38 -10.43
CA VAL A 186 -5.10 11.88 -9.19
C VAL A 186 -3.60 11.71 -9.33
N PRO A 187 -2.85 12.82 -9.50
CA PRO A 187 -1.40 12.77 -9.65
C PRO A 187 -0.79 12.37 -8.30
N PHE A 188 -0.61 11.07 -8.09
CA PHE A 188 0.18 10.58 -6.98
C PHE A 188 1.66 10.62 -7.35
N THR A 189 2.51 10.97 -6.39
CA THR A 189 3.97 10.98 -6.59
C THR A 189 4.47 9.56 -6.75
N LYS A 190 4.47 9.04 -7.98
CA LYS A 190 5.10 7.77 -8.30
C LYS A 190 6.61 7.97 -8.16
N LYS A 191 7.14 7.77 -6.96
CA LYS A 191 8.59 7.68 -6.72
C LYS A 191 9.09 6.48 -7.50
N PHE A 192 9.64 6.73 -8.69
CA PHE A 192 10.39 5.73 -9.41
C PHE A 192 11.57 5.37 -8.54
N ARG A 193 11.63 4.10 -8.11
CA ARG A 193 12.73 3.63 -7.28
C ARG A 193 14.04 3.84 -8.01
N SER A 194 14.99 4.45 -7.31
CA SER A 194 16.34 4.59 -7.82
C SER A 194 16.98 3.20 -8.00
N CYS A 195 17.99 3.08 -8.86
CA CYS A 195 18.68 1.79 -9.03
C CYS A 195 19.43 1.42 -7.74
N GLU A 196 19.90 2.43 -7.03
CA GLU A 196 20.66 2.39 -5.79
C GLU A 196 19.86 1.75 -4.64
N GLU A 197 18.54 1.96 -4.58
CA GLU A 197 17.64 1.34 -3.60
C GLU A 197 17.58 -0.19 -3.71
N TYR A 198 17.93 -0.78 -4.86
CA TYR A 198 17.90 -2.23 -5.04
C TYR A 198 19.16 -2.93 -4.55
N ILE A 199 20.25 -2.20 -4.25
CA ILE A 199 21.52 -2.79 -3.80
C ILE A 199 21.35 -3.63 -2.52
N PRO A 200 20.69 -3.14 -1.44
CA PRO A 200 20.54 -3.91 -0.20
C PRO A 200 19.81 -5.24 -0.43
N LYS A 201 18.84 -5.25 -1.36
CA LYS A 201 18.08 -6.44 -1.73
C LYS A 201 18.93 -7.47 -2.48
N VAL A 202 19.86 -7.01 -3.32
CA VAL A 202 20.81 -7.91 -3.99
C VAL A 202 21.80 -8.48 -2.98
N ILE A 203 22.30 -7.66 -2.07
CA ILE A 203 23.25 -8.08 -1.03
C ILE A 203 22.59 -9.06 -0.05
N SER A 204 21.35 -8.84 0.35
CA SER A 204 20.65 -9.78 1.23
C SER A 204 20.50 -11.17 0.59
N LYS A 205 20.25 -11.24 -0.72
CA LYS A 205 20.28 -12.51 -1.48
C LYS A 205 21.66 -13.15 -1.46
N LEU A 206 22.73 -12.38 -1.68
CA LEU A 206 24.10 -12.92 -1.63
C LEU A 206 24.48 -13.41 -0.23
N ARG A 207 24.09 -12.68 0.82
CA ARG A 207 24.32 -13.06 2.22
C ARG A 207 23.60 -14.35 2.59
N SER A 208 22.42 -14.57 2.01
CA SER A 208 21.64 -15.81 2.22
C SER A 208 22.30 -17.05 1.58
N ALA A 209 23.22 -16.89 0.64
CA ALA A 209 23.93 -17.99 -0.01
C ALA A 209 25.13 -18.44 0.85
N PRO A 210 25.09 -19.63 1.49
CA PRO A 210 26.12 -20.06 2.44
C PRO A 210 27.51 -20.20 1.78
N TYR A 211 27.54 -20.62 0.52
CA TYR A 211 28.76 -20.77 -0.26
C TYR A 211 29.56 -19.47 -0.39
N ILE A 212 28.88 -18.33 -0.52
CA ILE A 212 29.53 -17.01 -0.68
C ILE A 212 30.24 -16.64 0.63
N ASN A 213 29.58 -16.82 1.77
CA ASN A 213 30.16 -16.51 3.08
C ASN A 213 31.43 -17.34 3.35
N VAL A 214 31.43 -18.62 2.93
CA VAL A 214 32.62 -19.48 3.05
C VAL A 214 33.76 -18.94 2.18
N ARG A 215 33.51 -18.57 0.92
CA ARG A 215 34.56 -18.05 0.04
C ARG A 215 35.13 -16.71 0.51
N ILE A 216 34.32 -15.84 1.11
CA ILE A 216 34.80 -14.59 1.70
C ILE A 216 35.75 -14.86 2.87
N ARG A 217 35.38 -15.81 3.75
CA ARG A 217 36.24 -16.20 4.88
C ARG A 217 37.54 -16.86 4.43
N VAL A 218 37.50 -17.72 3.40
CA VAL A 218 38.70 -18.31 2.79
C VAL A 218 39.60 -17.23 2.18
N ALA A 219 39.02 -16.14 1.67
CA ALA A 219 39.78 -14.99 1.21
C ALA A 219 40.40 -14.15 2.35
N GLY A 220 40.10 -14.49 3.61
CA GLY A 220 40.61 -13.83 4.81
C GLY A 220 39.89 -12.53 5.15
N MET A 221 38.62 -12.39 4.77
CA MET A 221 37.80 -11.21 5.07
C MET A 221 36.62 -11.57 5.95
N ASP A 222 36.19 -10.59 6.75
CA ASP A 222 34.90 -10.67 7.40
C ASP A 222 33.76 -10.43 6.38
N PRO A 223 32.69 -11.25 6.40
CA PRO A 223 31.56 -11.07 5.50
C PRO A 223 30.90 -9.69 5.58
N ASP A 224 30.77 -9.10 6.76
CA ASP A 224 30.10 -7.81 6.91
C ASP A 224 30.94 -6.68 6.31
N ASP A 225 32.25 -6.68 6.53
CA ASP A 225 33.19 -5.73 5.92
C ASP A 225 33.19 -5.83 4.38
N TYR A 226 33.19 -7.06 3.86
CA TYR A 226 33.14 -7.31 2.42
C TYR A 226 31.86 -6.72 1.80
N PHE A 227 30.69 -7.02 2.39
CA PHE A 227 29.42 -6.50 1.89
C PHE A 227 29.28 -4.98 2.08
N GLY A 228 29.89 -4.41 3.12
CA GLY A 228 29.98 -2.96 3.32
C GLY A 228 30.74 -2.27 2.19
N MET A 229 31.94 -2.77 1.87
CA MET A 229 32.75 -2.26 0.74
C MET A 229 32.02 -2.45 -0.60
N LEU A 230 31.41 -3.61 -0.81
CA LEU A 230 30.65 -3.91 -2.01
C LEU A 230 29.49 -2.93 -2.21
N THR A 231 28.78 -2.59 -1.14
CA THR A 231 27.69 -1.60 -1.17
C THR A 231 28.21 -0.23 -1.61
N LYS A 232 29.33 0.22 -1.03
CA LYS A 232 29.92 1.53 -1.33
C LYS A 232 30.33 1.63 -2.79
N ILE A 233 31.13 0.67 -3.29
CA ILE A 233 31.59 0.64 -4.68
C ILE A 233 30.40 0.54 -5.65
N SER A 234 29.37 -0.24 -5.30
CA SER A 234 28.17 -0.36 -6.15
C SER A 234 27.41 0.96 -6.27
N LYS A 235 27.26 1.70 -5.17
CA LYS A 235 26.65 3.04 -5.19
C LYS A 235 27.49 4.03 -6.01
N ASP A 236 28.80 4.00 -5.87
CA ASP A 236 29.73 4.87 -6.62
C ASP A 236 29.76 4.57 -8.13
N LEU A 237 29.59 3.31 -8.51
CA LEU A 237 29.44 2.91 -9.91
C LEU A 237 28.12 3.41 -10.48
N LEU A 238 27.02 3.19 -9.74
CA LEU A 238 25.72 3.64 -10.18
C LEU A 238 25.70 5.16 -10.28
N SER A 239 26.11 5.92 -9.27
CA SER A 239 26.12 7.39 -9.27
C SER A 239 26.87 8.00 -10.45
N SER A 240 27.93 7.34 -10.94
CA SER A 240 28.69 7.78 -12.11
C SER A 240 28.03 7.51 -13.47
N LEU A 241 26.95 6.71 -13.52
CA LEU A 241 26.25 6.43 -14.76
C LEU A 241 25.42 7.63 -15.24
N SER A 242 25.63 8.02 -16.50
CA SER A 242 24.79 9.01 -17.17
C SER A 242 23.32 8.53 -17.28
N PRO A 243 22.35 9.46 -17.33
CA PRO A 243 20.92 9.11 -17.44
C PRO A 243 20.60 8.32 -18.71
N ILE A 244 21.39 8.47 -19.78
CA ILE A 244 21.23 7.74 -21.04
C ILE A 244 21.43 6.24 -20.82
N HIS A 245 22.46 5.85 -20.04
CA HIS A 245 22.72 4.43 -19.77
C HIS A 245 21.73 3.81 -18.80
N ARG A 246 21.06 4.63 -17.97
CA ARG A 246 20.04 4.23 -17.00
C ARG A 246 18.64 4.10 -17.62
N SER A 247 18.32 4.91 -18.62
CA SER A 247 16.97 4.99 -19.20
C SER A 247 16.55 3.70 -19.92
N GLY A 248 15.27 3.33 -19.81
CA GLY A 248 14.67 2.19 -20.50
C GLY A 248 15.06 0.79 -19.98
N LYS A 249 15.94 0.71 -18.98
CA LYS A 249 16.41 -0.57 -18.40
C LYS A 249 15.74 -0.86 -17.07
N ASN A 250 15.65 -2.15 -16.72
CA ASN A 250 15.12 -2.55 -15.43
C ASN A 250 16.10 -2.14 -14.30
N PRO A 251 15.67 -1.28 -13.34
CA PRO A 251 16.53 -0.79 -12.28
C PRO A 251 17.17 -1.88 -11.42
N PHE A 252 16.44 -2.98 -11.17
CA PHE A 252 16.94 -4.11 -10.39
C PHE A 252 18.10 -4.82 -11.11
N LEU A 253 17.95 -5.04 -12.42
CA LEU A 253 18.99 -5.71 -13.22
C LEU A 253 20.24 -4.85 -13.35
N LEU A 254 20.08 -3.53 -13.43
CA LEU A 254 21.20 -2.60 -13.44
C LEU A 254 21.94 -2.60 -12.11
N ALA A 255 21.22 -2.56 -10.98
CA ALA A 255 21.80 -2.64 -9.64
C ALA A 255 22.57 -3.95 -9.42
N ALA A 256 21.98 -5.09 -9.79
CA ALA A 256 22.67 -6.38 -9.68
C ALA A 256 23.91 -6.46 -10.57
N SER A 257 23.85 -5.90 -11.78
CA SER A 257 25.02 -5.84 -12.66
C SER A 257 26.12 -4.96 -12.05
N ALA A 258 25.77 -3.83 -11.43
CA ALA A 258 26.71 -2.97 -10.72
C ALA A 258 27.37 -3.70 -9.54
N VAL A 259 26.61 -4.46 -8.75
CA VAL A 259 27.13 -5.28 -7.64
C VAL A 259 28.12 -6.33 -8.12
N TYR A 260 27.81 -7.00 -9.25
CA TYR A 260 28.77 -7.95 -9.85
C TYR A 260 30.07 -7.24 -10.25
N VAL A 261 29.97 -6.10 -10.94
CA VAL A 261 31.14 -5.34 -11.38
C VAL A 261 31.94 -4.82 -10.20
N ALA A 262 31.28 -4.31 -9.15
CA ALA A 262 31.92 -3.88 -7.91
C ALA A 262 32.76 -4.99 -7.29
N SER A 263 32.28 -6.23 -7.30
CA SER A 263 33.06 -7.37 -6.78
C SER A 263 34.32 -7.65 -7.59
N THR A 264 34.27 -7.47 -8.92
CA THR A 264 35.42 -7.67 -9.79
C THR A 264 36.47 -6.58 -9.58
N ILE A 265 36.04 -5.34 -9.36
CA ILE A 265 36.92 -4.22 -9.01
C ILE A 265 37.56 -4.46 -7.65
N LEU A 266 36.76 -4.85 -6.64
CA LEU A 266 37.24 -5.14 -5.29
C LEU A 266 38.26 -6.29 -5.28
N SER A 267 38.01 -7.34 -6.06
CA SER A 267 38.94 -8.48 -6.19
C SER A 267 40.26 -8.02 -6.83
N GLY A 268 40.20 -7.15 -7.85
CA GLY A 268 41.38 -6.57 -8.48
C GLY A 268 42.20 -5.66 -7.54
N GLN A 269 41.53 -4.81 -6.75
CA GLN A 269 42.19 -3.95 -5.75
C GLN A 269 42.91 -4.76 -4.67
N LEU A 270 42.35 -5.91 -4.31
CA LEU A 270 42.89 -6.79 -3.26
C LEU A 270 43.88 -7.84 -3.81
N GLY A 271 44.16 -7.83 -5.12
CA GLY A 271 45.06 -8.78 -5.77
C GLY A 271 44.60 -10.25 -5.70
N ARG A 272 43.29 -10.50 -5.53
CA ARG A 272 42.72 -11.83 -5.30
C ARG A 272 41.80 -12.27 -6.44
N CYS A 273 41.54 -13.58 -6.51
CA CYS A 273 40.55 -14.14 -7.41
C CYS A 273 39.12 -13.70 -7.05
N THR A 274 38.24 -13.64 -8.05
CA THR A 274 36.84 -13.25 -7.84
C THR A 274 36.10 -14.23 -6.94
N ILE A 275 35.32 -13.69 -6.00
CA ILE A 275 34.56 -14.47 -5.00
C ILE A 275 33.39 -15.22 -5.64
N PHE A 276 32.86 -14.76 -6.77
CA PHE A 276 31.80 -15.44 -7.50
C PHE A 276 32.02 -15.37 -9.01
N THR A 277 31.56 -16.42 -9.70
CA THR A 277 31.52 -16.48 -11.16
C THR A 277 30.19 -15.91 -11.66
N LYS A 278 30.12 -15.51 -12.94
CA LYS A 278 28.87 -15.01 -13.56
C LYS A 278 27.73 -16.00 -13.38
N VAL A 279 27.99 -17.29 -13.62
CA VAL A 279 27.01 -18.38 -13.50
C VAL A 279 26.47 -18.48 -12.07
N GLN A 280 27.35 -18.47 -11.07
CA GLN A 280 26.95 -18.61 -9.68
C GLN A 280 26.16 -17.39 -9.21
N TYR A 281 26.65 -16.19 -9.52
CA TYR A 281 26.00 -14.93 -9.20
C TYR A 281 24.58 -14.84 -9.79
N SER A 282 24.43 -15.23 -11.05
CA SER A 282 23.13 -15.28 -11.73
C SER A 282 22.12 -16.20 -11.06
N LYS A 283 22.57 -17.37 -10.57
CA LYS A 283 21.73 -18.30 -9.81
C LYS A 283 21.32 -17.71 -8.47
N ASP A 284 22.27 -17.20 -7.69
CA ASP A 284 22.02 -16.73 -6.32
C ASP A 284 21.14 -15.46 -6.29
N VAL A 285 21.31 -14.56 -7.26
CA VAL A 285 20.49 -13.34 -7.35
C VAL A 285 19.17 -13.58 -8.09
N GLY A 286 19.09 -14.63 -8.92
CA GLY A 286 17.93 -14.97 -9.74
C GLY A 286 17.80 -14.09 -10.99
N ILE A 287 18.89 -13.94 -11.74
CA ILE A 287 18.96 -13.14 -12.97
C ILE A 287 19.52 -13.99 -14.11
N ALA A 288 18.96 -13.84 -15.31
CA ALA A 288 19.48 -14.50 -16.50
C ALA A 288 20.93 -14.06 -16.78
N GLU A 289 21.83 -15.03 -16.95
CA GLU A 289 23.26 -14.77 -17.15
C GLU A 289 23.53 -13.95 -18.41
N TYR A 290 22.76 -14.18 -19.48
CA TYR A 290 22.85 -13.38 -20.70
C TYR A 290 22.60 -11.89 -20.43
N THR A 291 21.61 -11.56 -19.60
CA THR A 291 21.30 -10.16 -19.26
C THR A 291 22.42 -9.51 -18.46
N LEU A 292 23.01 -10.26 -17.51
CA LEU A 292 24.18 -9.82 -16.76
C LEU A 292 25.36 -9.51 -17.69
N ARG A 293 25.68 -10.42 -18.63
CA ARG A 293 26.76 -10.22 -19.61
C ARG A 293 26.50 -9.00 -20.50
N CYS A 294 25.26 -8.82 -20.96
CA CYS A 294 24.88 -7.70 -21.81
C CYS A 294 25.08 -6.36 -21.08
N HIS A 295 24.60 -6.24 -19.84
CA HIS A 295 24.78 -5.03 -19.03
C HIS A 295 26.26 -4.73 -18.74
N ILE A 296 27.06 -5.75 -18.43
CA ILE A 296 28.51 -5.56 -18.20
C ILE A 296 29.16 -4.96 -19.45
N ARG A 297 28.96 -5.59 -20.62
CA ARG A 297 29.59 -5.18 -21.88
C ARG A 297 29.13 -3.82 -22.39
N THR A 298 27.84 -3.53 -22.29
CA THR A 298 27.26 -2.31 -22.87
C THR A 298 27.33 -1.09 -21.97
N ILE A 299 27.41 -1.29 -20.65
CA ILE A 299 27.28 -0.21 -19.66
C ILE A 299 28.57 -0.03 -18.86
N PHE A 300 29.06 -1.10 -18.25
CA PHE A 300 30.12 -0.98 -17.24
C PHE A 300 31.53 -1.07 -17.84
N GLU A 301 31.75 -1.86 -18.89
CA GLU A 301 33.04 -1.88 -19.61
C GLU A 301 33.45 -0.49 -20.16
N PRO A 302 32.60 0.27 -20.87
CA PRO A 302 32.98 1.60 -21.35
C PRO A 302 33.26 2.56 -20.18
N LEU A 303 32.46 2.52 -19.12
CA LEU A 303 32.71 3.34 -17.93
C LEU A 303 34.05 3.04 -17.24
N ILE A 304 34.42 1.76 -17.15
CA ILE A 304 35.70 1.37 -16.53
C ILE A 304 36.86 1.81 -17.42
N ALA A 305 36.70 1.73 -18.75
CA ALA A 305 37.70 2.21 -19.70
C ALA A 305 37.92 3.73 -19.55
N GLU A 306 36.84 4.52 -19.48
CA GLU A 306 36.89 5.97 -19.26
C GLU A 306 37.54 6.34 -17.91
N ARG A 307 37.27 5.58 -16.85
CA ARG A 307 37.93 5.79 -15.55
C ARG A 307 39.42 5.46 -15.56
N ARG A 308 39.85 4.46 -16.35
CA ARG A 308 41.27 4.12 -16.48
C ARG A 308 42.02 5.18 -17.28
N THR A 309 41.43 5.70 -18.36
CA THR A 309 42.07 6.76 -19.17
C THR A 309 42.17 8.08 -18.42
N THR A 310 41.21 8.42 -17.56
CA THR A 310 41.25 9.64 -16.72
C THR A 310 42.20 9.56 -15.52
N LEU A 311 42.61 8.35 -15.10
CA LEU A 311 43.60 8.15 -14.03
C LEU A 311 45.06 8.09 -14.54
N MET A 312 45.30 7.97 -15.86
CA MET A 312 46.66 7.91 -16.41
C MET A 312 47.37 9.24 -16.73
N PRO A 313 46.77 10.45 -16.77
CA PRO A 313 47.52 11.68 -17.04
C PRO A 313 48.05 12.37 -15.76
N ILE A 314 48.11 11.68 -14.62
CA ILE A 314 48.62 12.25 -13.34
C ILE A 314 49.98 11.65 -12.95
N LEU A 315 50.57 10.79 -13.78
CA LEU A 315 51.90 10.21 -13.57
C LEU A 315 52.75 10.33 -14.85
N THR A 316 53.09 11.56 -15.21
CA THR A 316 54.24 11.91 -16.05
C THR A 316 54.85 13.20 -15.53
#